data_AF-A0A416EFD8-F1
#
_entry.id   AF-A0A416EFD8-F1
#
_cell.length_a   1.000
_cell.length_b   1.000
_cell.length_c   1.000
_cell.angle_alpha   90.00
_cell.angle_beta   90.00
_cell.angle_gamma   90.00
#
_symmetry.space_group_name_H-M   'P 1'
#
loop_
_entity.id
_entity.type
_entity.pdbx_description
1 polymer ?
#
loop_
_entity_poly.entity_id
_entity_poly.type
_entity_poly.pdbx_seq_one_letter_code
_entity_poly.pdbx_strand_id
1 'polypeptide(L)'
;MNYSPELKDTLLRRMLPPNNESITKISREEGISEQTLRNWWDKARKEGYAAPGTDAVPDDWSTQDKFLVVVETASMNETELAEYARKKGLYVEQIKAWKDACMNANGGIAKEASRLNRELKDSEKERRKLEKELQRKEKALAEAAALLVLSKKANAIWGDSEDE
;
A
#
# COMPACT_ATOMS: atom_id res chain seq x y z
N MET A 1 -13.61 -22.65 22.81
CA MET A 1 -12.58 -23.42 23.54
C MET A 1 -11.50 -22.45 23.98
N ASN A 2 -11.19 -22.41 25.28
CA ASN A 2 -10.02 -21.68 25.77
C ASN A 2 -8.88 -22.67 25.90
N TYR A 3 -7.81 -22.44 25.14
CA TYR A 3 -6.56 -23.17 25.26
C TYR A 3 -5.68 -22.51 26.33
N SER A 4 -4.87 -23.29 27.06
CA SER A 4 -4.01 -22.71 28.09
C SER A 4 -2.89 -21.85 27.46
N PRO A 5 -2.42 -20.80 28.15
CA PRO A 5 -1.31 -19.98 27.67
C PRO A 5 -0.03 -20.78 27.39
N GLU A 6 0.25 -21.80 28.21
CA GLU A 6 1.44 -22.65 28.11
C GLU A 6 1.42 -23.49 26.84
N LEU A 7 0.26 -24.07 26.51
CA LEU A 7 0.07 -24.82 25.26
C LEU A 7 0.25 -23.90 24.05
N LYS A 8 -0.35 -22.71 24.10
CA LYS A 8 -0.22 -21.73 23.02
C LYS A 8 1.24 -21.31 22.80
N ASP A 9 1.99 -21.01 23.86
CA ASP A 9 3.41 -20.63 23.75
C ASP A 9 4.26 -21.77 23.18
N THR A 10 4.02 -23.00 23.63
CA THR A 10 4.73 -24.19 23.15
C THR A 10 4.52 -24.40 21.66
N LEU A 11 3.27 -24.30 21.19
CA LEU A 11 2.95 -24.47 19.77
C LEU A 11 3.43 -23.29 18.92
N LEU A 12 3.42 -22.06 19.47
CA LEU A 12 4.03 -20.91 18.81
C LEU A 12 5.53 -21.09 18.60
N ARG A 13 6.29 -21.59 19.59
CA ARG A 13 7.72 -21.90 19.42
C ARG A 13 8.00 -22.95 18.35
N ARG A 14 7.06 -23.86 18.10
CA ARG A 14 7.15 -24.84 17.01
C ARG A 14 6.88 -24.18 15.65
N MET A 15 5.84 -23.36 15.55
CA MET A 15 5.42 -22.69 14.31
C MET A 15 6.30 -21.50 13.89
N LEU A 16 6.98 -20.85 14.85
CA LEU A 16 7.81 -19.67 14.62
C LEU A 16 9.29 -20.07 14.42
N PRO A 17 10.15 -19.17 13.90
CA PRO A 17 11.59 -19.38 13.91
C PRO A 17 12.12 -19.65 15.32
N PRO A 18 13.14 -20.53 15.45
CA PRO A 18 13.92 -21.15 14.37
C PRO A 18 13.31 -22.42 13.75
N ASN A 19 12.21 -22.94 14.31
CA ASN A 19 11.66 -24.25 13.97
C ASN A 19 10.81 -24.23 12.69
N ASN A 20 9.91 -23.25 12.55
CA ASN A 20 9.02 -23.08 11.37
C ASN A 20 8.26 -24.36 10.98
N GLU A 21 7.76 -25.11 11.95
CA GLU A 21 7.03 -26.35 11.70
C GLU A 21 5.65 -26.06 11.07
N SER A 22 5.23 -26.91 10.13
CA SER A 22 3.97 -26.74 9.40
C SER A 22 2.75 -26.77 10.32
N ILE A 23 1.84 -25.80 10.13
CA ILE A 23 0.55 -25.74 10.83
C ILE A 23 -0.27 -27.01 10.58
N THR A 24 -0.28 -27.55 9.35
CA THR A 24 -0.99 -28.79 9.03
C THR A 24 -0.43 -29.99 9.79
N LYS A 25 0.90 -30.05 9.98
CA LYS A 25 1.52 -31.10 10.78
C LYS A 25 1.11 -30.99 12.25
N ILE A 26 1.24 -29.80 12.83
CA ILE A 26 0.87 -29.54 14.24
C ILE A 26 -0.62 -29.77 14.47
N SER A 27 -1.48 -29.38 13.51
CA SER A 27 -2.92 -29.60 13.58
C SER A 27 -3.27 -31.08 13.69
N ARG A 28 -2.62 -31.94 12.89
CA ARG A 28 -2.81 -33.40 12.92
C ARG A 28 -2.30 -34.04 14.22
N GLU A 29 -1.19 -33.55 14.77
CA GLU A 29 -0.59 -34.10 15.98
C GLU A 29 -1.33 -33.69 17.26
N GLU A 30 -1.70 -32.40 17.37
CA GLU A 30 -2.27 -31.82 18.59
C GLU A 30 -3.81 -31.79 18.56
N GLY A 31 -4.42 -32.14 17.43
CA GLY A 31 -5.88 -32.10 17.26
C GLY A 31 -6.48 -30.69 17.29
N ILE A 32 -5.66 -29.65 17.12
CA ILE A 32 -6.09 -28.25 17.09
C ILE A 32 -6.38 -27.86 15.65
N SER A 33 -7.47 -27.12 15.40
CA SER A 33 -7.80 -26.68 14.04
C SER A 33 -6.70 -25.79 13.44
N GLU A 34 -6.39 -25.98 12.16
CA GLU A 34 -5.43 -25.14 11.44
C GLU A 34 -5.78 -23.66 11.55
N GLN A 35 -7.08 -23.32 11.54
CA GLN A 35 -7.55 -21.94 11.68
C GLN A 35 -7.15 -21.32 13.03
N THR A 36 -7.23 -22.09 14.13
CA THR A 36 -6.82 -21.60 15.45
C THR A 36 -5.31 -21.35 15.51
N LEU A 37 -4.52 -22.28 14.96
CA LEU A 37 -3.07 -22.16 14.89
C LEU A 37 -2.65 -20.95 14.03
N ARG A 38 -3.28 -20.75 12.87
CA ARG A 38 -3.09 -19.56 12.01
C ARG A 38 -3.40 -18.27 12.75
N ASN A 39 -4.52 -18.19 13.45
CA ASN A 39 -4.90 -17.00 14.21
C ASN A 39 -3.87 -16.66 15.32
N TRP A 40 -3.29 -17.66 15.99
CA TRP A 40 -2.25 -17.43 16.98
C TRP A 40 -0.94 -16.98 16.35
N TRP A 41 -0.59 -17.58 15.23
CA TRP A 41 0.59 -17.26 14.44
C TRP A 41 0.53 -15.83 13.90
N ASP A 42 -0.60 -15.43 13.30
CA ASP A 42 -0.84 -14.06 12.82
C ASP A 42 -0.78 -13.03 13.95
N LYS A 43 -1.30 -13.39 15.13
CA LYS A 43 -1.25 -12.52 16.31
C LYS A 43 0.19 -12.35 16.81
N ALA A 44 0.96 -13.43 16.90
CA ALA A 44 2.37 -13.37 17.28
C ALA A 44 3.20 -12.56 16.25
N ARG A 45 2.85 -12.66 14.96
CA ARG A 45 3.51 -11.90 13.90
C ARG A 45 3.24 -10.40 13.98
N LYS A 46 1.99 -10.00 14.28
CA LYS A 46 1.66 -8.60 14.60
C LYS A 46 2.42 -8.06 15.82
N GLU A 47 2.82 -8.95 16.73
CA GLU A 47 3.60 -8.63 17.92
C GLU A 47 5.14 -8.66 17.67
N GLY A 48 5.59 -8.90 16.44
CA GLY A 48 6.99 -8.69 16.01
C GLY A 48 7.77 -9.94 15.60
N TYR A 49 7.14 -11.11 15.51
CA TYR A 49 7.82 -12.35 15.10
C TYR A 49 7.78 -12.57 13.58
N ALA A 50 8.97 -12.59 12.96
CA ALA A 50 9.15 -12.99 11.57
C ALA A 50 8.70 -14.45 11.41
N ALA A 51 7.76 -14.78 10.54
CA ALA A 51 7.53 -16.17 10.23
C ALA A 51 7.02 -16.32 8.78
N PRO A 52 7.42 -17.39 8.07
CA PRO A 52 6.92 -17.71 6.74
C PRO A 52 5.41 -17.96 6.78
N GLY A 53 4.63 -17.20 6.03
CA GLY A 53 3.22 -17.52 5.80
C GLY A 53 3.11 -18.95 5.29
N THR A 54 2.45 -19.81 6.07
CA THR A 54 2.25 -21.21 5.69
C THR A 54 1.62 -21.28 4.30
N ASP A 55 2.27 -22.04 3.42
CA ASP A 55 1.84 -22.37 2.05
C ASP A 55 1.74 -21.21 1.05
N ALA A 56 2.23 -20.01 1.41
CA ALA A 56 2.25 -18.87 0.50
C ALA A 56 3.45 -18.96 -0.46
N VAL A 57 3.18 -18.79 -1.76
CA VAL A 57 4.23 -18.65 -2.78
C VAL A 57 5.15 -17.49 -2.34
N PRO A 58 6.48 -17.53 -2.54
CA PRO A 58 7.38 -16.47 -2.08
C PRO A 58 7.01 -15.05 -2.55
N ASP A 59 6.20 -14.92 -3.61
CA ASP A 59 5.67 -13.65 -4.08
C ASP A 59 4.61 -13.04 -3.13
N ASP A 60 3.83 -13.88 -2.43
CA ASP A 60 2.78 -13.50 -1.49
C ASP A 60 3.32 -13.13 -0.09
N TRP A 61 4.65 -13.20 0.11
CA TRP A 61 5.27 -12.81 1.37
C TRP A 61 5.20 -11.30 1.56
N SER A 62 4.95 -10.87 2.80
CA SER A 62 4.90 -9.44 3.12
C SER A 62 6.28 -8.79 2.92
N THR A 63 6.30 -7.50 2.60
CA THR A 63 7.55 -6.72 2.50
C THR A 63 8.37 -6.79 3.79
N GLN A 64 7.72 -6.92 4.95
CA GLN A 64 8.38 -7.06 6.24
C GLN A 64 9.10 -8.41 6.39
N ASP A 65 8.50 -9.54 5.97
CA ASP A 65 9.19 -10.84 6.06
C ASP A 65 10.34 -10.91 5.05
N LYS A 66 10.12 -10.39 3.84
CA LYS A 66 11.18 -10.30 2.82
C LYS A 66 12.38 -9.53 3.37
N PHE A 67 12.13 -8.40 4.06
CA PHE A 67 13.16 -7.63 4.74
C PHE A 67 13.85 -8.41 5.87
N LEU A 68 13.10 -9.11 6.72
CA LEU A 68 13.67 -9.90 7.83
C LEU A 68 14.58 -11.03 7.33
N VAL A 69 14.19 -11.71 6.25
CA VAL A 69 15.06 -12.70 5.58
C VAL A 69 16.36 -12.06 5.09
N VAL A 70 16.28 -10.87 4.47
CA VAL A 70 17.48 -10.13 4.02
C VAL A 70 18.39 -9.78 5.20
N VAL A 71 17.83 -9.39 6.35
CA VAL A 71 18.60 -9.08 7.57
C VAL A 71 19.24 -10.34 8.15
N GLU A 72 18.49 -11.44 8.30
CA GLU A 72 19.00 -12.72 8.81
C GLU A 72 20.15 -13.27 7.95
N THR A 73 20.04 -13.11 6.64
CA THR A 73 21.02 -13.64 5.67
C THR A 73 22.17 -12.68 5.36
N ALA A 74 22.18 -11.47 5.95
CA ALA A 74 23.15 -10.44 5.61
C ALA A 74 24.61 -10.84 5.87
N SER A 75 24.86 -11.63 6.92
CA SER A 75 26.20 -12.11 7.30
C SER A 75 26.52 -13.53 6.83
N MET A 76 25.58 -14.20 6.16
CA MET A 76 25.76 -15.60 5.73
C MET A 76 26.66 -15.69 4.49
N ASN A 77 27.51 -16.71 4.45
CA ASN A 77 28.23 -17.09 3.24
C ASN A 77 27.32 -17.86 2.24
N GLU A 78 27.83 -18.17 1.04
CA GLU A 78 27.00 -18.81 0.00
C GLU A 78 26.47 -20.19 0.41
N THR A 79 27.25 -20.96 1.16
CA THR A 79 26.85 -22.27 1.66
C THR A 79 25.74 -22.17 2.71
N GLU A 80 25.90 -21.29 3.69
CA GLU A 80 24.90 -21.01 4.73
C GLU A 80 23.61 -20.47 4.12
N LEU A 81 23.72 -19.58 3.12
CA LEU A 81 22.59 -19.03 2.41
C LEU A 81 21.81 -20.11 1.66
N ALA A 82 22.50 -21.04 1.00
CA ALA A 82 21.88 -22.15 0.28
C ALA A 82 21.20 -23.15 1.23
N GLU A 83 21.76 -23.39 2.41
CA GLU A 83 21.14 -24.21 3.46
C GLU A 83 19.92 -23.53 4.06
N TYR A 84 20.03 -22.24 4.38
CA TYR A 84 18.94 -21.42 4.88
C TYR A 84 17.76 -21.40 3.90
N ALA A 85 18.05 -21.15 2.61
CA ALA A 85 17.06 -21.10 1.54
C ALA A 85 16.31 -22.45 1.43
N ARG A 86 17.05 -23.57 1.42
CA ARG A 86 16.45 -24.92 1.42
C ARG A 86 15.57 -25.18 2.63
N LYS A 87 16.02 -24.81 3.84
CA LYS A 87 15.24 -24.97 5.08
C LYS A 87 13.95 -24.14 5.07
N LYS A 88 13.97 -22.97 4.44
CA LYS A 88 12.85 -22.02 4.37
C LYS A 88 11.97 -22.21 3.13
N GLY A 89 12.30 -23.13 2.22
CA GLY A 89 11.58 -23.32 0.96
C GLY A 89 11.73 -22.15 -0.02
N LEU A 90 12.87 -21.45 0.02
CA LEU A 90 13.19 -20.30 -0.82
C LEU A 90 14.30 -20.65 -1.82
N TYR A 91 14.36 -19.90 -2.91
CA TYR A 91 15.52 -19.90 -3.81
C TYR A 91 16.52 -18.82 -3.38
N VAL A 92 17.81 -19.09 -3.52
CA VAL A 92 18.87 -18.14 -3.18
C VAL A 92 18.72 -16.85 -3.99
N GLU A 93 18.31 -16.97 -5.24
CA GLU A 93 18.04 -15.88 -6.18
C GLU A 93 16.93 -14.95 -5.66
N GLN A 94 15.92 -15.48 -4.96
CA GLN A 94 14.85 -14.66 -4.38
C GLN A 94 15.38 -13.78 -3.24
N ILE A 95 16.21 -14.37 -2.36
CA ILE A 95 16.82 -13.64 -1.25
C ILE A 95 17.75 -12.54 -1.77
N LYS A 96 18.54 -12.84 -2.81
CA LYS A 96 19.38 -11.85 -3.50
C LYS A 96 18.54 -10.73 -4.12
N ALA A 97 17.47 -11.06 -4.83
CA ALA A 97 16.56 -10.07 -5.41
C ALA A 97 15.93 -9.15 -4.34
N TRP A 98 15.53 -9.69 -3.19
CA TRP A 98 15.01 -8.88 -2.08
C TRP A 98 16.09 -7.99 -1.46
N LYS A 99 17.33 -8.50 -1.31
CA LYS A 99 18.46 -7.70 -0.84
C LYS A 99 18.73 -6.52 -1.76
N ASP A 100 18.73 -6.75 -3.06
CA ASP A 100 18.91 -5.71 -4.07
C ASP A 100 17.76 -4.70 -4.04
N ALA A 101 16.52 -5.16 -3.94
CA ALA A 101 15.36 -4.28 -3.80
C ALA A 101 15.46 -3.41 -2.53
N CYS A 102 15.87 -3.96 -1.39
CA CYS A 102 16.09 -3.20 -0.15
C CYS A 102 17.19 -2.14 -0.29
N MET A 103 18.32 -2.49 -0.93
CA MET A 103 19.42 -1.53 -1.14
C MET A 103 19.02 -0.39 -2.09
N ASN A 104 18.18 -0.69 -3.09
CA ASN A 104 17.75 0.28 -4.09
C ASN A 104 16.48 1.06 -3.71
N ALA A 105 15.72 0.62 -2.69
CA ALA A 105 14.45 1.23 -2.29
C ALA A 105 14.57 2.74 -2.01
N ASN A 106 15.69 3.16 -1.42
CA ASN A 106 15.95 4.57 -1.08
C ASN A 106 16.72 5.33 -2.18
N GLY A 107 17.21 4.62 -3.19
CA GLY A 107 18.02 5.15 -4.30
C GLY A 107 17.19 5.92 -5.32
N GLY A 108 16.55 7.01 -4.89
CA GLY A 108 15.73 7.84 -5.78
C GLY A 108 14.59 8.58 -5.08
N ILE A 109 14.24 8.21 -3.85
CA ILE A 109 13.12 8.81 -3.10
C ILE A 109 13.26 10.33 -3.02
N ALA A 110 14.45 10.85 -2.69
CA ALA A 110 14.65 12.29 -2.58
C ALA A 110 14.49 13.02 -3.92
N LYS A 111 14.96 12.42 -5.02
CA LYS A 111 14.85 12.99 -6.37
C LYS A 111 13.41 12.96 -6.87
N GLU A 112 12.70 11.86 -6.61
CA GLU A 112 11.30 11.68 -6.99
C GLU A 112 10.37 12.58 -6.16
N ALA A 113 10.60 12.69 -4.84
CA ALA A 113 9.88 13.61 -3.99
C ALA A 113 10.09 15.07 -4.41
N SER A 114 11.30 15.44 -4.84
CA SER A 114 11.58 16.78 -5.40
C SER A 114 10.82 17.01 -6.71
N ARG A 115 10.81 16.02 -7.61
CA ARG A 115 10.06 16.06 -8.88
C ARG A 115 8.56 16.23 -8.65
N LEU A 116 7.97 15.37 -7.83
CA LEU A 116 6.54 15.41 -7.49
C LEU A 116 6.14 16.74 -6.84
N ASN A 117 6.95 17.28 -5.94
CA ASN A 117 6.68 18.60 -5.34
C ASN A 117 6.70 19.74 -6.36
N ARG A 118 7.56 19.66 -7.38
CA ARG A 118 7.61 20.65 -8.45
C ARG A 118 6.36 20.56 -9.34
N GLU A 119 5.99 19.35 -9.74
CA GLU A 119 4.78 19.09 -10.53
C GLU A 119 3.51 19.55 -9.79
N LEU A 120 3.43 19.29 -8.48
CA LEU A 120 2.32 19.77 -7.65
C LEU A 120 2.23 21.29 -7.64
N LYS A 121 3.35 22.00 -7.44
CA LYS A 121 3.39 23.47 -7.44
C LYS A 121 2.99 24.05 -8.79
N ASP A 122 3.40 23.45 -9.89
CA ASP A 122 3.08 23.94 -11.22
C ASP A 122 1.61 23.68 -11.56
N SER A 123 1.06 22.52 -11.17
CA SER A 123 -0.39 22.22 -11.26
C SER A 123 -1.24 23.19 -10.43
N GLU A 124 -0.83 23.51 -9.20
CA GLU A 124 -1.53 24.47 -8.35
C GLU A 124 -1.56 25.89 -8.95
N LYS A 125 -0.47 26.32 -9.58
CA LYS A 125 -0.42 27.62 -10.29
C LYS A 125 -1.38 27.63 -11.46
N GLU A 126 -1.40 26.57 -12.27
CA GLU A 126 -2.29 26.47 -13.42
C GLU A 126 -3.75 26.44 -12.98
N ARG A 127 -4.09 25.68 -11.94
CA ARG A 127 -5.43 25.67 -11.34
C ARG A 127 -5.86 27.08 -10.92
N ARG A 128 -5.01 27.81 -10.20
CA ARG A 128 -5.32 29.19 -9.77
C ARG A 128 -5.50 30.14 -10.94
N LYS A 129 -4.75 29.96 -12.03
CA LYS A 129 -4.88 30.78 -13.24
C LYS A 129 -6.22 30.49 -13.92
N LEU A 130 -6.54 29.22 -14.11
CA LEU A 130 -7.81 28.78 -14.70
C LEU A 130 -9.01 29.23 -13.87
N GLU A 131 -8.94 29.16 -12.54
CA GLU A 131 -10.00 29.65 -11.65
C GLU A 131 -10.26 31.15 -11.83
N LYS A 132 -9.20 31.96 -11.95
CA LYS A 132 -9.34 33.41 -12.19
C LYS A 132 -9.93 33.70 -13.57
N GLU A 133 -9.52 32.96 -14.59
CA GLU A 133 -10.08 33.11 -15.93
C GLU A 133 -11.55 32.69 -15.98
N LEU A 134 -11.90 31.61 -15.28
CA LEU A 134 -13.29 31.15 -15.15
C LEU A 134 -14.15 32.22 -14.49
N GLN A 135 -13.74 32.76 -13.34
CA GLN A 135 -14.47 33.83 -12.65
C GLN A 135 -14.70 35.07 -13.52
N ARG A 136 -13.68 35.47 -14.31
CA ARG A 136 -13.81 36.61 -15.24
C ARG A 136 -14.83 36.32 -16.34
N LYS A 137 -14.79 35.11 -16.91
CA LYS A 137 -15.73 34.68 -17.96
C LYS A 137 -17.15 34.56 -17.42
N GLU A 138 -17.34 34.00 -16.22
CA GLU A 138 -18.64 33.92 -15.55
C GLU A 138 -19.23 35.31 -15.27
N LYS A 139 -18.41 36.26 -14.80
CA LYS A 139 -18.86 37.65 -14.59
C LYS A 139 -19.31 38.31 -15.90
N ALA A 140 -18.51 38.21 -16.95
CA ALA A 140 -18.88 38.75 -18.26
C ALA A 140 -20.14 38.10 -18.83
N LEU A 141 -20.30 36.78 -18.64
CA LEU A 141 -21.50 36.04 -19.04
C LEU A 141 -22.73 36.47 -18.24
N ALA A 142 -22.59 36.72 -16.94
CA ALA A 142 -23.67 37.25 -16.10
C ALA A 142 -24.07 38.68 -16.51
N GLU A 143 -23.11 39.55 -16.82
CA GLU A 143 -23.37 40.90 -17.33
C GLU A 143 -24.10 40.86 -18.69
N ALA A 144 -23.68 39.99 -19.61
CA ALA A 144 -24.36 39.79 -20.90
C ALA A 144 -25.80 39.27 -20.72
N ALA A 145 -26.00 38.31 -19.81
CA ALA A 145 -27.33 37.80 -19.48
C ALA A 145 -28.23 38.90 -18.89
N ALA A 146 -27.69 39.76 -18.01
CA ALA A 146 -28.42 40.88 -17.44
C ALA A 146 -28.83 41.91 -18.50
N LEU A 147 -27.93 42.26 -19.43
CA LEU A 147 -28.23 43.15 -20.56
C LEU A 147 -29.32 42.57 -21.47
N LEU A 148 -29.25 41.27 -21.78
CA LEU A 148 -30.29 40.58 -22.55
C LEU A 148 -31.65 40.63 -21.85
N VAL A 149 -31.70 40.37 -20.54
CA VAL A 149 -32.95 40.47 -19.76
C VAL A 149 -33.48 41.90 -19.75
N LEU A 150 -32.61 42.90 -19.56
CA LEU A 150 -33.02 44.30 -19.55
C LEU A 150 -33.56 44.74 -20.91
N SER A 151 -32.91 44.36 -22.01
CA SER A 151 -33.38 44.65 -23.37
C SER A 151 -34.76 44.06 -23.65
N LYS A 152 -35.00 42.81 -23.23
CA LYS A 152 -36.32 42.17 -23.34
C LYS A 152 -37.38 42.91 -22.54
N LYS A 153 -37.06 43.33 -21.31
CA LYS A 153 -38.00 44.11 -20.47
C LYS A 153 -38.27 45.49 -21.05
N ALA A 154 -37.26 46.17 -21.57
CA ALA A 154 -37.42 47.47 -22.22
C ALA A 154 -38.32 47.37 -23.45
N ASN A 155 -38.09 46.38 -24.32
CA ASN A 155 -38.96 46.11 -25.47
C ASN A 155 -40.38 45.76 -25.03
N ALA A 156 -40.58 45.02 -23.94
CA ALA A 156 -41.94 44.71 -23.47
C ALA A 156 -42.72 45.92 -22.92
N ILE A 157 -42.03 46.97 -22.47
CA ILE A 157 -42.67 48.18 -21.90
C ILE A 157 -42.80 49.29 -22.94
N TRP A 158 -41.79 49.48 -23.79
CA TRP A 158 -41.70 50.59 -24.76
C TRP A 158 -41.73 50.14 -26.22
N GLY A 159 -41.63 48.83 -26.49
CA GLY A 159 -41.71 48.26 -27.82
C GLY A 159 -43.15 47.92 -28.19
N ASP A 160 -43.95 48.97 -28.39
CA ASP A 160 -44.98 48.98 -29.44
C ASP A 160 -45.13 50.43 -29.91
N SER A 161 -44.49 50.72 -31.04
CA SER A 161 -44.86 51.78 -31.97
C SER A 161 -44.37 51.39 -33.36
N GLU A 162 -44.88 50.24 -33.84
CA GLU A 162 -45.11 50.04 -35.27
C GLU A 162 -46.63 49.82 -35.43
N ASP A 163 -47.39 50.88 -35.20
CA ASP A 163 -48.60 51.13 -35.97
C ASP A 163 -48.25 52.24 -36.98
N GLU A 164 -48.24 51.83 -38.25
CA GLU A 164 -47.96 52.51 -39.55
C GLU A 164 -46.51 52.63 -40.05
#